data_AF-A0A1G7C1C7-F1
#
_entry.id   AF-A0A1G7C1C7-F1
#
_cell.length_a   1.000
_cell.length_b   1.000
_cell.length_c   1.000
_cell.angle_alpha   90.00
_cell.angle_beta   90.00
_cell.angle_gamma   90.00
#
_symmetry.space_group_name_H-M   'P 1'
#
loop_
_entity.id
_entity.type
_entity.pdbx_description
1 polymer ?
#
loop_
_entity_poly.entity_id
_entity_poly.type
_entity_poly.pdbx_seq_one_letter_code
_entity_poly.pdbx_strand_id
1 'polypeptide(L)'
;MVYCHQCGHANPEGANFCARCGEKLTRLDAPADEGQQPAGEPRGSSSGDTTTTIAVVNDDLDGPELDDDERAAVAALPAGSALLIVQWGPGSGSRYLIDSDRLTVGRHPGSDIFLDDITVSRHHVTLARAEGTVVVTDPGSLNGTYVNRRLIEGPVELHAGDVLQIGKFRMVYHPSPRGLS
;
A
#
# COMPACT_ATOMS: atom_id res chain seq x y z
N MET A 1 23.89 -15.19 -15.60
CA MET A 1 22.65 -14.39 -15.52
C MET A 1 22.22 -14.31 -14.07
N VAL A 2 21.66 -13.19 -13.61
CA VAL A 2 21.26 -13.02 -12.20
C VAL A 2 19.74 -13.00 -12.10
N TYR A 3 19.18 -13.84 -11.24
CA TYR A 3 17.75 -13.88 -11.01
C TYR A 3 17.36 -12.97 -9.85
N CYS A 4 16.30 -12.19 -10.06
CA CYS A 4 15.74 -11.39 -8.98
C CYS A 4 15.09 -12.32 -7.96
N HIS A 5 15.54 -12.28 -6.71
CA HIS A 5 14.96 -13.05 -5.61
C HIS A 5 13.49 -12.67 -5.34
N GLN A 6 13.09 -11.46 -5.72
CA GLN A 6 11.77 -10.92 -5.44
C GLN A 6 10.71 -11.23 -6.50
N CYS A 7 11.09 -11.29 -7.78
CA CYS A 7 10.12 -11.53 -8.87
C CYS A 7 10.49 -12.68 -9.82
N GLY A 8 11.62 -13.35 -9.59
CA GLY A 8 12.11 -14.47 -10.39
C GLY A 8 12.61 -14.08 -11.79
N HIS A 9 12.55 -12.80 -12.17
CA HIS A 9 12.97 -12.36 -13.50
C HIS A 9 14.48 -12.52 -13.69
N ALA A 10 14.87 -13.02 -14.86
CA ALA A 10 16.25 -13.14 -15.27
C ALA A 10 16.80 -11.79 -15.74
N ASN A 11 17.95 -11.39 -15.22
CA ASN A 11 18.63 -10.15 -15.58
C ASN A 11 20.03 -10.46 -16.15
N PRO A 12 20.55 -9.59 -17.03
CA PRO A 12 21.91 -9.73 -17.57
C PRO A 12 22.95 -9.68 -16.44
N GLU A 13 24.10 -10.33 -16.65
CA GLU A 13 25.20 -10.30 -15.69
C GLU A 13 25.74 -8.87 -15.55
N GLY A 14 25.94 -8.43 -14.31
CA GLY A 14 26.36 -7.06 -14.00
C GLY A 14 25.23 -6.07 -13.72
N ALA A 15 23.95 -6.45 -13.90
CA ALA A 15 22.81 -5.61 -13.54
C ALA A 15 22.80 -5.32 -12.02
N ASN A 16 22.68 -4.04 -11.65
CA ASN A 16 22.56 -3.61 -10.24
C ASN A 16 21.10 -3.67 -9.73
N PHE A 17 20.13 -3.60 -10.65
CA PHE A 17 18.70 -3.57 -10.36
C PHE A 17 17.93 -4.45 -11.35
N CYS A 18 16.78 -4.98 -10.94
CA CYS A 18 15.95 -5.82 -11.78
C CYS A 18 15.19 -5.00 -12.83
N ALA A 19 15.29 -5.37 -14.10
CA ALA A 19 14.62 -4.70 -15.22
C ALA A 19 13.08 -4.82 -15.21
N ARG A 20 12.51 -5.70 -14.37
CA ARG A 20 11.08 -5.95 -14.28
C ARG A 20 10.42 -5.29 -13.06
N CYS A 21 11.04 -5.38 -11.89
CA CYS A 21 10.44 -4.88 -10.64
C CYS A 21 11.25 -3.75 -9.97
N GLY A 22 12.44 -3.39 -10.47
CA GLY A 22 13.27 -2.33 -9.92
C GLY A 22 14.07 -2.70 -8.65
N GLU A 23 13.88 -3.90 -8.10
CA GLU A 23 14.56 -4.36 -6.88
C GLU A 23 16.08 -4.46 -7.07
N LYS A 24 16.85 -4.15 -6.03
CA LYS A 24 18.32 -4.24 -6.08
C LYS A 24 18.74 -5.70 -6.15
N LEU A 25 19.60 -6.03 -7.12
CA LEU A 25 20.17 -7.37 -7.22
C LEU A 25 21.36 -7.45 -6.27
N THR A 26 21.24 -8.31 -5.25
CA THR A 26 22.34 -8.61 -4.33
C THR A 26 23.42 -9.36 -5.08
N ARG A 27 24.58 -8.72 -5.29
CA ARG A 27 25.81 -9.42 -5.67
C ARG A 27 26.18 -10.31 -4.48
N LEU A 28 26.15 -11.62 -4.67
CA LEU A 28 26.97 -12.50 -3.84
C LEU A 28 28.40 -12.25 -4.32
N ASP A 29 29.12 -11.38 -3.62
CA ASP A 29 30.56 -11.25 -3.79
C ASP A 29 31.19 -12.63 -3.53
N ALA A 30 32.11 -13.02 -4.42
CA ALA A 30 32.73 -14.33 -4.44
C ALA A 30 33.38 -14.67 -3.08
N PRO A 31 33.25 -15.91 -2.59
CA PRO A 31 33.93 -16.32 -1.36
C PRO A 31 35.44 -16.37 -1.61
N ALA A 32 36.20 -15.87 -0.63
CA ALA A 32 37.59 -16.21 -0.47
C ALA A 32 37.72 -17.72 -0.22
N ASP A 33 38.74 -18.28 -0.87
CA ASP A 33 39.37 -19.58 -0.67
C ASP A 33 39.21 -20.17 0.75
N GLU A 34 38.68 -21.39 0.83
CA GLU A 34 39.18 -22.44 1.74
C GLU A 34 38.51 -23.79 1.40
N GLY A 35 39.34 -24.77 1.10
CA GLY A 35 38.94 -26.07 0.59
C GLY A 35 38.38 -27.06 1.63
N GLN A 36 38.17 -28.28 1.12
CA GLN A 36 37.91 -29.56 1.80
C GLN A 36 36.46 -30.09 1.77
N GLN A 37 36.22 -30.95 0.77
CA GLN A 37 35.24 -32.05 0.75
C GLN A 37 35.41 -33.00 1.97
N PRO A 38 34.39 -33.77 2.43
CA PRO A 38 33.71 -34.76 1.57
C PRO A 38 32.24 -35.17 1.86
N ALA A 39 31.67 -35.77 0.80
CA ALA A 39 30.74 -36.90 0.66
C ALA A 39 29.70 -37.23 1.76
N GLY A 40 28.43 -37.29 1.31
CA GLY A 40 27.35 -37.99 2.01
C GLY A 40 25.99 -37.86 1.30
N GLU A 41 25.71 -38.74 0.34
CA GLU A 41 24.34 -39.15 -0.04
C GLU A 41 23.95 -40.39 0.82
N PRO A 42 22.67 -40.84 0.95
CA PRO A 42 21.59 -40.70 -0.05
C PRO A 42 20.12 -40.58 0.46
N ARG A 43 19.21 -40.42 -0.51
CA ARG A 43 17.78 -40.85 -0.60
C ARG A 43 16.67 -39.94 -0.06
N GLY A 44 15.74 -39.65 -0.98
CA GLY A 44 14.34 -39.31 -0.71
C GLY A 44 13.63 -38.88 -1.98
N SER A 45 13.00 -39.81 -2.69
CA SER A 45 12.18 -39.56 -3.87
C SER A 45 10.69 -39.49 -3.50
N SER A 46 9.94 -38.71 -4.28
CA SER A 46 8.47 -38.75 -4.41
C SER A 46 7.70 -38.12 -3.25
N SER A 47 6.59 -37.39 -3.40
CA SER A 47 5.73 -37.02 -4.52
C SER A 47 4.66 -36.08 -3.94
N GLY A 48 4.10 -35.18 -4.76
CA GLY A 48 2.69 -34.77 -4.76
C GLY A 48 2.01 -34.25 -3.49
N ASP A 49 1.35 -33.10 -3.64
CA ASP A 49 0.41 -32.47 -2.70
C ASP A 49 1.03 -31.84 -1.45
N THR A 50 1.49 -30.60 -1.62
CA THR A 50 1.36 -29.62 -0.55
C THR A 50 0.43 -28.54 -1.08
N THR A 51 -0.86 -28.66 -0.74
CA THR A 51 -1.73 -27.50 -0.61
C THR A 51 -1.02 -26.56 0.33
N THR A 52 -0.23 -25.62 -0.21
CA THR A 52 0.29 -24.52 0.56
C THR A 52 -0.93 -23.74 1.00
N THR A 53 -1.35 -24.02 2.23
CA THR A 53 -2.24 -23.16 2.98
C THR A 53 -1.64 -21.78 2.83
N ILE A 54 -2.33 -20.92 2.08
CA ILE A 54 -1.99 -19.51 2.01
C ILE A 54 -2.02 -19.08 3.48
N ALA A 55 -0.85 -18.85 4.05
CA ALA A 55 -0.74 -18.22 5.35
C ALA A 55 -1.42 -16.87 5.16
N VAL A 56 -2.65 -16.77 5.65
CA VAL A 56 -3.33 -15.50 5.82
C VAL A 56 -2.46 -14.77 6.83
N VAL A 57 -1.55 -13.94 6.33
CA VAL A 57 -0.87 -12.94 7.15
C VAL A 57 -1.95 -12.00 7.65
N ASN A 58 -2.52 -12.34 8.81
CA ASN A 58 -3.25 -11.43 9.65
C ASN A 58 -2.23 -10.55 10.37
N ASP A 59 -1.52 -9.72 9.62
CA ASP A 59 -0.64 -8.70 10.17
C ASP A 59 -1.24 -7.32 9.87
N ASP A 60 -1.42 -6.56 10.94
CA ASP A 60 -1.64 -5.12 10.99
C ASP A 60 -3.01 -4.61 10.53
N LEU A 61 -4.05 -4.94 11.31
CA LEU A 61 -5.28 -4.13 11.33
C LEU A 61 -5.12 -2.86 12.16
N ASP A 62 -4.19 -2.84 13.10
CA ASP A 62 -3.83 -1.65 13.84
C ASP A 62 -2.71 -0.97 13.06
N GLY A 63 -3.07 0.16 12.45
CA GLY A 63 -2.07 1.12 12.02
C GLY A 63 -1.11 1.47 13.15
N PRO A 64 0.11 1.95 12.83
CA PRO A 64 0.90 2.61 13.85
C PRO A 64 0.01 3.64 14.56
N GLU A 65 -0.03 3.58 15.90
CA GLU A 65 -0.73 4.58 16.69
C GLU A 65 -0.22 5.95 16.26
N LEU A 66 -1.14 6.92 16.08
CA LEU A 66 -0.78 8.26 15.65
C LEU A 66 0.31 8.82 16.55
N ASP A 67 1.39 9.31 15.94
CA ASP A 67 2.40 10.05 16.68
C ASP A 67 1.82 11.37 17.23
N ASP A 68 2.56 12.02 18.13
CA ASP A 68 2.08 13.24 18.77
C ASP A 68 1.81 14.37 17.76
N ASP A 69 2.59 14.44 16.68
CA ASP A 69 2.45 15.46 15.63
C ASP A 69 1.22 15.19 14.75
N GLU A 70 0.92 13.93 14.44
CA GLU A 70 -0.27 13.49 13.72
C GLU A 70 -1.53 13.75 14.55
N ARG A 71 -1.48 13.43 15.83
CA ARG A 71 -2.57 13.70 16.77
C ARG A 71 -2.84 15.20 16.90
N ALA A 72 -1.79 16.00 17.01
CA ALA A 72 -1.89 17.46 17.04
C ALA A 72 -2.48 18.01 15.74
N ALA A 73 -2.08 17.46 14.58
CA ALA A 73 -2.61 17.85 13.29
C ALA A 73 -4.11 17.55 13.16
N VAL A 74 -4.55 16.36 13.57
CA VAL A 74 -5.98 15.99 13.61
C VAL A 74 -6.76 16.91 14.55
N ALA A 75 -6.20 17.22 15.72
CA ALA A 75 -6.84 18.12 16.69
C ALA A 75 -6.99 19.57 16.18
N ALA A 76 -6.10 20.00 15.30
CA ALA A 76 -6.07 21.34 14.73
C ALA A 76 -6.93 21.50 13.46
N LEU A 77 -7.59 20.43 12.98
CA LEU A 77 -8.37 20.48 11.74
C LEU A 77 -9.50 21.53 11.82
N PRO A 78 -9.72 22.30 10.74
CA PRO A 78 -10.89 23.16 10.62
C PRO A 78 -12.19 22.34 10.76
N ALA A 79 -13.26 22.98 11.22
CA ALA A 79 -14.59 22.37 11.12
C ALA A 79 -14.88 22.14 9.63
N GLY A 80 -15.47 21.00 9.30
CA GLY A 80 -15.70 20.67 7.89
C GLY A 80 -14.59 19.84 7.25
N SER A 81 -13.42 19.68 7.86
CA SER A 81 -12.29 19.00 7.21
C SER A 81 -12.06 17.58 7.70
N ALA A 82 -11.28 16.82 6.95
CA ALA A 82 -10.72 15.53 7.38
C ALA A 82 -9.29 15.38 6.89
N LEU A 83 -8.56 14.40 7.42
CA LEU A 83 -7.20 14.07 7.02
C LEU A 83 -7.12 12.59 6.62
N LEU A 84 -6.44 12.30 5.51
CA LEU A 84 -5.97 10.96 5.17
C LEU A 84 -4.49 10.88 5.47
N ILE A 85 -4.10 9.96 6.35
CA ILE A 85 -2.70 9.73 6.71
C ILE A 85 -2.25 8.42 6.07
N VAL A 86 -1.22 8.46 5.24
CA VAL A 86 -0.62 7.27 4.62
C VAL A 86 0.15 6.50 5.69
N GLN A 87 -0.35 5.34 6.07
CA GLN A 87 0.35 4.47 7.03
C GLN A 87 1.22 3.44 6.32
N TRP A 88 0.76 2.92 5.16
CA TRP A 88 1.55 1.99 4.35
C TRP A 88 1.54 2.36 2.88
N GLY A 89 2.66 2.06 2.23
CA GLY A 89 2.94 2.40 0.84
C GLY A 89 4.01 3.49 0.70
N PRO A 90 4.28 3.93 -0.54
CA PRO A 90 5.19 5.03 -0.80
C PRO A 90 4.72 6.30 -0.10
N GLY A 91 5.64 7.01 0.54
CA GLY A 91 5.28 8.22 1.28
C GLY A 91 4.50 7.96 2.56
N SER A 92 4.72 6.83 3.24
CA SER A 92 4.28 6.64 4.63
C SER A 92 4.61 7.87 5.50
N GLY A 93 3.65 8.31 6.31
CA GLY A 93 3.65 9.58 7.04
C GLY A 93 3.09 10.78 6.27
N SER A 94 2.81 10.65 4.97
CA SER A 94 2.18 11.72 4.18
C SER A 94 0.75 11.97 4.64
N ARG A 95 0.33 13.23 4.61
CA ARG A 95 -0.97 13.70 5.11
C ARG A 95 -1.68 14.47 4.01
N TYR A 96 -2.91 14.09 3.69
CA TYR A 96 -3.73 14.75 2.68
C TYR A 96 -4.97 15.35 3.34
N LEU A 97 -5.11 16.66 3.22
CA LEU A 97 -6.26 17.40 3.74
C LEU A 97 -7.46 17.24 2.80
N ILE A 98 -8.61 16.92 3.38
CA ILE A 98 -9.91 16.93 2.74
C ILE A 98 -10.66 18.17 3.24
N ASP A 99 -10.53 19.27 2.51
CA ASP A 99 -11.16 20.57 2.83
C ASP A 99 -12.15 21.06 1.76
N SER A 100 -12.21 20.38 0.62
CA SER A 100 -13.04 20.74 -0.52
C SER A 100 -14.21 19.77 -0.69
N ASP A 101 -15.32 20.24 -1.26
CA ASP A 101 -16.56 19.45 -1.40
C ASP A 101 -16.36 18.16 -2.21
N ARG A 102 -15.42 18.18 -3.15
CA ARG A 102 -15.06 17.05 -3.99
C ARG A 102 -13.57 17.04 -4.25
N LEU A 103 -12.92 15.91 -4.02
CA LEU A 103 -11.52 15.65 -4.33
C LEU A 103 -11.40 14.38 -5.17
N THR A 104 -10.40 14.37 -6.03
CA THR A 104 -10.04 13.23 -6.88
C THR A 104 -8.73 12.63 -6.42
N VAL A 105 -8.68 11.31 -6.35
CA VAL A 105 -7.50 10.55 -5.95
C VAL A 105 -7.10 9.60 -7.07
N GLY A 106 -5.82 9.59 -7.43
CA GLY A 106 -5.33 8.70 -8.47
C GLY A 106 -3.91 9.00 -8.92
N ARG A 107 -3.40 8.22 -9.88
CA ARG A 107 -2.07 8.43 -10.47
C ARG A 107 -2.03 9.45 -11.61
N HIS A 108 -3.12 10.17 -11.85
CA HIS A 108 -3.09 11.24 -12.84
C HIS A 108 -2.47 12.49 -12.19
N PRO A 109 -1.51 13.18 -12.83
CA PRO A 109 -0.89 14.38 -12.24
C PRO A 109 -1.87 15.53 -11.94
N GLY A 110 -3.05 15.52 -12.56
CA GLY A 110 -4.14 16.46 -12.28
C GLY A 110 -5.15 15.99 -11.22
N SER A 111 -4.85 14.91 -10.47
CA SER A 111 -5.64 14.52 -9.30
C SER A 111 -5.27 15.38 -8.10
N ASP A 112 -6.27 15.73 -7.28
CA ASP A 112 -6.06 16.54 -6.08
C ASP A 112 -5.16 15.82 -5.07
N ILE A 113 -5.34 14.51 -4.93
CA ILE A 113 -4.42 13.61 -4.24
C ILE A 113 -3.75 12.72 -5.28
N PHE A 114 -2.51 13.08 -5.62
CA PHE A 114 -1.69 12.34 -6.56
C PHE A 114 -0.96 11.19 -5.88
N LEU A 115 -1.23 9.97 -6.32
CA LEU A 115 -0.58 8.74 -5.85
C LEU A 115 0.24 8.13 -6.99
N ASP A 116 1.56 8.31 -6.96
CA ASP A 116 2.47 7.86 -8.02
C ASP A 116 2.76 6.36 -7.93
N ASP A 117 1.81 5.55 -8.38
CA ASP A 117 2.01 4.11 -8.47
C ASP A 117 1.17 3.45 -9.58
N ILE A 118 1.73 2.41 -10.19
CA ILE A 118 1.07 1.67 -11.28
C ILE A 118 -0.15 0.85 -10.81
N THR A 119 -0.22 0.50 -9.52
CA THR A 119 -1.40 -0.18 -8.94
C THR A 119 -2.57 0.78 -8.72
N VAL A 120 -2.38 2.08 -8.94
CA VAL A 120 -3.42 3.09 -8.82
C VAL A 120 -3.93 3.46 -10.22
N SER A 121 -5.25 3.45 -10.43
CA SER A 121 -5.86 4.00 -11.64
C SER A 121 -5.61 5.50 -11.77
N ARG A 122 -5.61 6.03 -13.01
CA ARG A 122 -5.42 7.47 -13.26
C ARG A 122 -6.44 8.32 -12.51
N HIS A 123 -7.70 7.94 -12.57
CA HIS A 123 -8.78 8.45 -11.73
C HIS A 123 -9.29 7.26 -10.95
N HIS A 124 -8.84 7.10 -9.70
CA HIS A 124 -9.09 5.89 -8.93
C HIS A 124 -10.34 6.03 -8.08
N VAL A 125 -10.43 7.08 -7.27
CA VAL A 125 -11.63 7.37 -6.48
C VAL A 125 -11.94 8.85 -6.49
N THR A 126 -13.18 9.15 -6.16
CA THR A 126 -13.61 10.49 -5.74
C THR A 126 -13.94 10.44 -4.26
N LEU A 127 -13.53 11.47 -3.52
CA LEU A 127 -13.98 11.75 -2.17
C LEU A 127 -14.95 12.93 -2.24
N ALA A 128 -16.15 12.77 -1.72
CA ALA A 128 -17.15 13.84 -1.66
C ALA A 128 -17.54 14.09 -0.21
N ARG A 129 -17.57 15.36 0.20
CA ARG A 129 -18.11 15.75 1.50
C ARG A 129 -19.64 15.81 1.39
N ALA A 130 -20.34 15.08 2.26
CA ALA A 130 -21.80 15.02 2.30
C ALA A 130 -22.28 14.95 3.75
N GLU A 131 -23.18 15.86 4.15
CA GLU A 131 -23.87 15.84 5.45
C GLU A 131 -22.97 15.61 6.68
N GLY A 132 -21.78 16.18 6.66
CA GLY A 132 -20.86 16.05 7.78
C GLY A 132 -19.94 14.81 7.72
N THR A 133 -19.96 14.06 6.63
CA THR A 133 -19.14 12.87 6.40
C THR A 133 -18.38 12.98 5.08
N VAL A 134 -17.44 12.06 4.84
CA VAL A 134 -16.78 11.91 3.55
C VAL A 134 -17.20 10.59 2.95
N VAL A 135 -17.72 10.65 1.73
CA VAL A 135 -18.11 9.48 0.93
C VAL A 135 -17.03 9.20 -0.10
N VAL A 136 -16.52 7.98 -0.11
CA VAL A 136 -15.63 7.47 -1.17
C VAL A 136 -16.44 6.79 -2.26
N THR A 137 -16.11 7.05 -3.52
CA THR A 137 -16.72 6.41 -4.69
C THR A 137 -15.64 5.98 -5.68
N ASP A 138 -15.65 4.70 -6.05
CA ASP A 138 -14.80 4.13 -7.09
C ASP A 138 -15.58 4.02 -8.42
N PRO A 139 -15.19 4.74 -9.50
CA PRO A 139 -15.87 4.72 -10.78
C PRO A 139 -15.50 3.52 -11.67
N GLY A 140 -14.73 2.54 -11.17
CA GLY A 140 -14.28 1.37 -11.93
C GLY A 140 -12.76 1.28 -12.07
N SER A 141 -12.05 1.47 -10.97
CA SER A 141 -10.61 1.27 -10.89
C SER A 141 -10.23 -0.19 -11.22
N LEU A 142 -9.00 -0.39 -11.71
CA LEU A 142 -8.57 -1.72 -12.16
C LEU A 142 -8.38 -2.71 -11.01
N ASN A 143 -7.84 -2.24 -9.88
CA ASN A 143 -7.52 -3.08 -8.72
C ASN A 143 -8.59 -3.01 -7.62
N GLY A 144 -9.61 -2.17 -7.80
CA GLY A 144 -10.63 -1.91 -6.80
C GLY A 144 -10.15 -1.00 -5.66
N THR A 145 -11.13 -0.49 -4.94
CA THR A 145 -10.96 0.28 -3.70
C THR A 145 -11.47 -0.52 -2.52
N TYR A 146 -10.72 -0.54 -1.42
CA TYR A 146 -11.13 -1.27 -0.22
C TYR A 146 -11.27 -0.34 0.96
N VAL A 147 -12.31 -0.54 1.77
CA VAL A 147 -12.49 0.09 3.08
C VAL A 147 -12.47 -1.01 4.12
N ASN A 148 -11.57 -0.93 5.11
CA ASN A 148 -11.39 -1.94 6.15
C ASN A 148 -11.22 -3.37 5.57
N ARG A 149 -10.39 -3.47 4.52
CA ARG A 149 -10.10 -4.71 3.73
C ARG A 149 -11.29 -5.30 2.99
N ARG A 150 -12.41 -4.59 2.89
CA ARG A 150 -13.58 -5.01 2.11
C ARG A 150 -13.66 -4.20 0.82
N LEU A 151 -13.79 -4.89 -0.31
CA LEU A 151 -13.99 -4.25 -1.61
C LEU A 151 -15.31 -3.46 -1.56
N ILE A 152 -15.29 -2.20 -1.97
CA ILE A 152 -16.52 -1.41 -2.06
C ILE A 152 -17.21 -1.69 -3.40
N GLU A 153 -18.53 -1.86 -3.38
CA GLU A 153 -19.35 -2.09 -4.58
C GLU A 153 -20.10 -0.83 -5.04
N GLY A 154 -19.99 0.26 -4.26
CA GLY A 154 -20.65 1.53 -4.50
C GLY A 154 -20.13 2.61 -3.55
N PRO A 155 -20.83 3.76 -3.44
CA PRO A 155 -20.47 4.81 -2.50
C PRO A 155 -20.47 4.31 -1.06
N VAL A 156 -19.41 4.63 -0.31
CA VAL A 156 -19.26 4.25 1.10
C VAL A 156 -18.88 5.47 1.93
N GLU A 157 -19.58 5.68 3.04
CA GLU A 157 -19.25 6.69 4.05
C GLU A 157 -18.03 6.25 4.87
N LEU A 158 -17.05 7.15 5.03
CA LEU A 158 -15.87 6.94 5.84
C LEU A 158 -16.09 7.42 7.28
N HIS A 159 -15.74 6.57 8.22
CA HIS A 159 -15.78 6.81 9.65
C HIS A 159 -14.38 6.96 10.23
N ALA A 160 -14.26 7.67 11.35
CA ALA A 160 -12.98 7.87 12.02
C ALA A 160 -12.25 6.53 12.27
N GLY A 161 -11.01 6.44 11.80
CA GLY A 161 -10.18 5.24 11.90
C GLY A 161 -10.33 4.26 10.73
N ASP A 162 -11.25 4.50 9.79
CA ASP A 162 -11.40 3.64 8.62
C ASP A 162 -10.13 3.63 7.78
N VAL A 163 -9.73 2.43 7.36
CA VAL A 163 -8.58 2.21 6.49
C VAL A 163 -9.06 2.18 5.05
N LEU A 164 -8.73 3.22 4.30
CA LEU A 164 -8.94 3.30 2.85
C LEU A 164 -7.69 2.75 2.14
N GLN A 165 -7.88 1.69 1.35
CA GLN A 165 -6.84 1.10 0.53
C GLN A 165 -7.08 1.35 -0.96
N ILE A 166 -6.06 1.91 -1.61
CA ILE A 166 -6.03 2.24 -3.03
C ILE A 166 -4.72 1.70 -3.61
N GLY A 167 -4.79 0.67 -4.44
CA GLY A 167 -3.59 -0.05 -4.88
C GLY A 167 -2.79 -0.55 -3.67
N LYS A 168 -1.51 -0.16 -3.60
CA LYS A 168 -0.62 -0.48 -2.46
C LYS A 168 -0.64 0.54 -1.31
N PHE A 169 -1.40 1.64 -1.43
CA PHE A 169 -1.53 2.65 -0.39
C PHE A 169 -2.61 2.23 0.60
N ARG A 170 -2.31 2.32 1.89
CA ARG A 170 -3.29 2.20 2.98
C ARG A 170 -3.24 3.47 3.80
N MET A 171 -4.37 4.16 3.86
CA MET A 171 -4.52 5.45 4.49
C MET A 171 -5.61 5.40 5.54
N VAL A 172 -5.38 6.02 6.69
CA VAL A 172 -6.38 6.09 7.75
C VAL A 172 -7.09 7.43 7.68
N TYR A 173 -8.42 7.37 7.78
CA TYR A 173 -9.29 8.52 7.75
C TYR A 173 -9.49 9.11 9.16
N HIS A 174 -9.19 10.40 9.30
CA HIS A 174 -9.38 11.16 10.53
C HIS A 174 -10.25 12.39 10.27
N PRO A 175 -11.55 12.37 10.65
CA PRO A 175 -12.38 13.55 10.54
C PRO A 175 -11.97 14.60 11.57
N SER A 176 -12.29 15.86 11.29
CA SER A 176 -12.12 16.94 12.27
C SER A 176 -12.93 16.65 13.54
N PRO A 177 -12.32 16.76 14.74
CA PRO A 177 -13.03 16.59 16.00
C PRO A 177 -14.06 17.70 16.25
N ARG A 178 -14.01 18.78 15.47
CA ARG A 178 -14.95 19.91 15.55
C ARG A 178 -16.24 19.67 14.75
N GLY A 179 -16.42 18.46 14.20
CA GLY A 179 -17.53 18.11 13.32
C GLY A 179 -17.36 18.74 11.94
N LEU A 180 -17.90 18.08 10.91
CA LEU A 180 -18.07 18.72 9.62
C LEU A 180 -19.37 19.54 9.65
N SER A 181 -19.26 20.87 9.76
CA SER A 181 -20.38 21.81 9.79
C SER A 181 -21.11 21.92 8.46
#